data_AF-M3FP01-F1
#
_entry.id   AF-M3FP01-F1
#
_cell.length_a   1.000
_cell.length_b   1.000
_cell.length_c   1.000
_cell.angle_alpha   90.00
_cell.angle_beta   90.00
_cell.angle_gamma   90.00
#
_symmetry.space_group_name_H-M   'P 1'
#
loop_
_entity.id
_entity.type
_entity.pdbx_description
1 polymer ?
#
loop_
_entity_poly.entity_id
_entity_poly.type
_entity_poly.pdbx_seq_one_letter_code
_entity_poly.pdbx_strand_id
1 'polypeptide(L)'
;MKNNRYYRNQIWITKVFLLLTIVACSFAGFEMFGIFWEQLLDRRPFAAIGQVAFFFIIALLTYGNFVYQFTRIGYFKRLLKHSPLSRAELEKIYKQDCPPLAVLVPSYKEELDVVRETLLSAALQDYPNRRVVLLIDDPPRPKSYADFEALQNMRALPNSLQKEFNEAAYPFIQAQKEYLERKLSHKSKPLKETERLIQLYKDIAFWFQNRVNSYNDPAIRKELPEHIRAFMRDFFFKEWDILHLERASELELLWAKGGADPERIEKEYNRLASLFSVNFSTFERKKYLNLSHLPNKAMNLNSYIALLGKRWKEREDSHGFFWKNPTIPIFF
;
A
#
# COMPACT_ATOMS: atom_id res chain seq x y z
N MET A 1 26.87 -0.51 -3.71
CA MET A 1 27.87 -1.60 -3.93
C MET A 1 27.90 -2.67 -2.84
N LYS A 2 27.83 -2.35 -1.53
CA LYS A 2 27.86 -3.36 -0.43
C LYS A 2 26.73 -4.41 -0.54
N ASN A 3 25.53 -4.02 -0.95
CA ASN A 3 24.38 -4.93 -1.05
C ASN A 3 24.51 -5.97 -2.17
N ASN A 4 25.13 -5.62 -3.31
CA ASN A 4 25.24 -6.55 -4.45
C ASN A 4 26.19 -7.72 -4.16
N ARG A 5 27.30 -7.47 -3.46
CA ARG A 5 28.22 -8.54 -3.03
C ARG A 5 27.54 -9.47 -2.04
N TYR A 6 26.80 -8.91 -1.08
CA TYR A 6 26.01 -9.70 -0.14
C TYR A 6 24.99 -10.60 -0.86
N TYR A 7 24.17 -10.07 -1.78
CA TYR A 7 23.18 -10.87 -2.50
C TYR A 7 23.82 -11.98 -3.35
N ARG A 8 24.95 -11.70 -4.02
CA ARG A 8 25.70 -12.72 -4.78
C ARG A 8 26.21 -13.84 -3.86
N ASN A 9 26.73 -13.48 -2.69
CA ASN A 9 27.17 -14.45 -1.69
C ASN A 9 25.99 -15.30 -1.20
N GLN A 10 24.83 -14.70 -0.93
CA GLN A 10 23.64 -15.46 -0.50
C GLN A 10 23.16 -16.43 -1.58
N ILE A 11 23.20 -16.04 -2.87
CA ILE A 11 22.90 -16.96 -3.97
C ILE A 11 23.88 -18.12 -4.00
N TRP A 12 25.18 -17.84 -3.87
CA TRP A 12 26.21 -18.88 -3.88
C TRP A 12 26.06 -19.85 -2.70
N ILE A 13 25.88 -19.33 -1.49
CA ILE A 13 25.60 -20.11 -0.28
C ILE A 13 24.36 -20.98 -0.48
N THR A 14 23.27 -20.44 -1.04
CA THR A 14 22.06 -21.23 -1.31
C THR A 14 22.31 -22.35 -2.31
N LYS A 15 23.12 -22.11 -3.36
CA LYS A 15 23.49 -23.16 -4.33
C LYS A 15 24.32 -24.27 -3.70
N VAL A 16 25.23 -23.93 -2.77
CA VAL A 16 26.00 -24.93 -2.03
C VAL A 16 25.08 -25.78 -1.16
N PHE A 17 24.19 -25.16 -0.37
CA PHE A 17 23.21 -25.90 0.43
C PHE A 17 22.25 -26.73 -0.43
N LEU A 18 21.86 -26.23 -1.60
CA LEU A 18 21.05 -26.98 -2.56
C LEU A 18 21.78 -28.22 -3.07
N LEU A 19 23.05 -28.09 -3.43
CA LEU A 19 23.88 -29.24 -3.82
C LEU A 19 23.98 -30.25 -2.68
N LEU A 20 24.30 -29.80 -1.46
CA LEU A 20 24.37 -30.67 -0.28
C LEU A 20 23.04 -31.36 0.00
N THR A 21 21.92 -30.66 -0.16
CA THR A 21 20.58 -31.23 -0.01
C THR A 21 20.34 -32.32 -1.06
N ILE A 22 20.63 -32.06 -2.33
CA ILE A 22 20.49 -33.05 -3.42
C ILE A 22 21.31 -34.31 -3.13
N VAL A 23 22.56 -34.13 -2.70
CA VAL A 23 23.46 -35.24 -2.36
C VAL A 23 22.90 -36.03 -1.18
N ALA A 24 22.54 -35.37 -0.08
CA ALA A 24 21.97 -36.03 1.09
C ALA A 24 20.68 -36.79 0.77
N CYS A 25 19.78 -36.19 -0.02
CA CYS A 25 18.54 -36.84 -0.45
C CYS A 25 18.78 -38.04 -1.36
N SER A 26 19.83 -37.99 -2.20
CA SER A 26 20.21 -39.12 -3.05
C SER A 26 20.71 -40.30 -2.23
N PHE A 27 21.59 -40.05 -1.25
CA PHE A 27 22.08 -41.09 -0.32
C PHE A 27 20.95 -41.68 0.51
N ALA A 28 20.13 -40.84 1.14
CA ALA A 28 18.99 -41.29 1.93
C ALA A 28 17.98 -42.06 1.07
N GLY A 29 17.73 -41.61 -0.17
CA GLY A 29 16.87 -42.30 -1.13
C GLY A 29 17.39 -43.69 -1.48
N PHE A 30 18.70 -43.83 -1.71
CA PHE A 30 19.33 -45.12 -2.01
C PHE A 30 19.23 -46.09 -0.82
N GLU A 31 19.54 -45.63 0.40
CA GLU A 31 19.43 -46.44 1.61
C GLU A 31 17.99 -46.86 1.90
N MET A 32 17.04 -45.91 1.83
CA MET A 32 15.62 -46.20 2.03
C MET A 32 15.07 -47.19 0.99
N PHE A 33 15.54 -47.11 -0.26
CA PHE A 33 15.17 -48.05 -1.31
C PHE A 33 15.74 -49.45 -1.04
N GLY A 34 16.99 -49.55 -0.57
CA GLY A 34 17.59 -50.82 -0.15
C GLY A 34 16.76 -51.52 0.94
N ILE A 35 16.40 -50.78 2.00
CA ILE A 35 15.56 -51.29 3.10
C ILE A 35 14.19 -51.75 2.58
N PHE A 36 13.57 -50.97 1.70
CA PHE A 36 12.29 -51.34 1.09
C PHE A 36 12.40 -52.64 0.27
N TRP A 37 13.48 -52.78 -0.50
CA TRP A 37 13.73 -53.94 -1.33
C TRP A 37 13.95 -55.21 -0.51
N GLU A 38 14.73 -55.13 0.57
CA GLU A 38 14.92 -56.24 1.52
C GLU A 38 13.59 -56.66 2.16
N GLN A 39 12.77 -55.69 2.62
CA GLN A 39 11.47 -55.99 3.21
C GLN A 39 10.49 -56.66 2.23
N LEU A 40 10.57 -56.34 0.93
CA LEU A 40 9.81 -57.02 -0.11
C LEU A 40 10.28 -58.46 -0.32
N LEU A 41 11.60 -58.69 -0.41
CA LEU A 41 12.18 -60.02 -0.58
C LEU A 41 11.85 -60.94 0.61
N ASP A 42 11.91 -60.40 1.82
CA ASP A 42 11.59 -61.10 3.07
C ASP A 42 10.08 -61.32 3.29
N ARG A 43 9.22 -60.90 2.34
CA ARG A 43 7.75 -61.00 2.40
C ARG A 43 7.17 -60.36 3.67
N ARG A 44 7.64 -59.17 4.06
CA ARG A 44 7.13 -58.39 5.20
C ARG A 44 6.26 -57.21 4.74
N PRO A 45 5.00 -57.42 4.32
CA PRO A 45 4.20 -56.41 3.63
C PRO A 45 3.87 -55.20 4.51
N PHE A 46 3.60 -55.39 5.81
CA PHE A 46 3.29 -54.28 6.71
C PHE A 46 4.49 -53.35 6.94
N ALA A 47 5.70 -53.91 7.03
CA ALA A 47 6.93 -53.11 7.14
C ALA A 47 7.18 -52.31 5.85
N ALA A 48 7.00 -52.95 4.68
CA ALA A 48 7.13 -52.30 3.38
C ALA A 48 6.14 -51.14 3.20
N ILE A 49 4.89 -51.29 3.65
CA ILE A 49 3.90 -50.20 3.66
C ILE A 49 4.36 -49.05 4.58
N GLY A 50 4.86 -49.37 5.77
CA GLY A 50 5.44 -48.38 6.68
C GLY A 50 6.61 -47.62 6.06
N GLN A 51 7.47 -48.32 5.32
CA GLN A 51 8.61 -47.73 4.60
C GLN A 51 8.17 -46.80 3.46
N VAL A 52 7.12 -47.16 2.72
CA VAL A 52 6.52 -46.28 1.70
C VAL A 52 5.95 -45.01 2.33
N ALA A 53 5.22 -45.13 3.46
CA ALA A 53 4.70 -43.98 4.17
C ALA A 53 5.83 -43.08 4.69
N PHE A 54 6.90 -43.66 5.22
CA PHE A 54 8.09 -42.93 5.66
C PHE A 54 8.76 -42.19 4.50
N PHE A 55 8.98 -42.85 3.36
CA PHE A 55 9.52 -42.23 2.15
C PHE A 55 8.67 -41.04 1.70
N PHE A 56 7.35 -41.19 1.72
CA PHE A 56 6.42 -40.12 1.35
C PHE A 56 6.54 -38.90 2.28
N ILE A 57 6.62 -39.11 3.59
CA ILE A 57 6.81 -38.02 4.57
C ILE A 57 8.14 -37.30 4.32
N ILE A 58 9.24 -38.05 4.16
CA ILE A 58 10.56 -37.47 3.89
C ILE A 58 10.56 -36.71 2.57
N ALA A 59 9.92 -37.24 1.52
CA ALA A 59 9.79 -36.57 0.23
C ALA A 59 9.02 -35.24 0.35
N LEU A 60 7.91 -35.20 1.10
CA LEU A 60 7.14 -33.98 1.34
C LEU A 60 7.95 -32.92 2.12
N LEU A 61 8.64 -33.32 3.19
CA LEU A 61 9.50 -32.41 3.96
C LEU A 61 10.65 -31.86 3.11
N THR A 62 11.27 -32.73 2.33
CA THR A 62 12.37 -32.37 1.43
C THR A 62 11.89 -31.45 0.30
N TYR A 63 10.70 -31.70 -0.25
CA TYR A 63 10.09 -30.86 -1.26
C TYR A 63 9.92 -29.41 -0.75
N GLY A 64 9.44 -29.22 0.49
CA GLY A 64 9.35 -27.90 1.11
C GLY A 64 10.70 -27.18 1.18
N ASN A 65 11.77 -27.90 1.55
CA ASN A 65 13.13 -27.36 1.57
C ASN A 65 13.62 -26.94 0.17
N PHE A 66 13.37 -27.76 -0.86
CA PHE A 66 13.69 -27.40 -2.25
C PHE A 66 12.96 -26.14 -2.69
N VAL A 67 11.64 -26.07 -2.47
CA VAL A 67 10.83 -24.89 -2.78
C VAL A 67 11.39 -23.64 -2.09
N TYR A 68 11.74 -23.74 -0.81
CA TYR A 68 12.38 -22.64 -0.08
C TYR A 68 13.71 -22.21 -0.71
N GLN A 69 14.60 -23.14 -1.02
CA GLN A 69 15.91 -22.81 -1.58
C GLN A 69 15.81 -22.20 -3.00
N PHE A 70 14.93 -22.74 -3.85
CA PHE A 70 14.68 -22.17 -5.18
C PHE A 70 14.07 -20.77 -5.10
N THR A 71 13.06 -20.57 -4.25
CA THR A 71 12.43 -19.25 -4.06
C THR A 71 13.40 -18.24 -3.46
N ARG A 72 14.28 -18.66 -2.54
CA ARG A 72 15.37 -17.85 -1.99
C ARG A 72 16.38 -17.42 -3.06
N ILE A 73 16.80 -18.32 -3.96
CA ILE A 73 17.64 -17.95 -5.12
C ILE A 73 16.93 -16.93 -6.00
N GLY A 74 15.64 -17.16 -6.32
CA GLY A 74 14.83 -16.25 -7.12
C GLY A 74 14.68 -14.87 -6.47
N TYR A 75 14.49 -14.82 -5.16
CA TYR A 75 14.42 -13.59 -4.36
C TYR A 75 15.69 -12.75 -4.49
N PHE A 76 16.86 -13.34 -4.22
CA PHE A 76 18.12 -12.58 -4.32
C PHE A 76 18.48 -12.20 -5.77
N LYS A 77 18.09 -13.02 -6.76
CA LYS A 77 18.21 -12.63 -8.17
C LYS A 77 17.36 -11.40 -8.50
N ARG A 78 16.11 -11.33 -7.99
CA ARG A 78 15.24 -10.16 -8.17
C ARG A 78 15.85 -8.93 -7.51
N LEU A 79 16.38 -9.05 -6.29
CA LEU A 79 17.07 -7.94 -5.61
C LEU A 79 18.29 -7.44 -6.38
N LEU A 80 19.06 -8.34 -7.01
CA LEU A 80 20.20 -7.94 -7.85
C LEU A 80 19.78 -7.24 -9.14
N LYS A 81 18.62 -7.58 -9.70
CA LYS A 81 18.07 -6.95 -10.91
C LYS A 81 17.34 -5.64 -10.59
N HIS A 82 16.79 -5.51 -9.39
CA HIS A 82 16.09 -4.32 -8.97
C HIS A 82 17.08 -3.16 -8.80
N SER A 83 16.91 -2.14 -9.63
CA SER A 83 17.50 -0.83 -9.38
C SER A 83 16.35 0.09 -8.99
N PRO A 84 16.39 0.75 -7.81
CA PRO A 84 15.43 1.79 -7.51
C PRO A 84 15.58 2.89 -8.56
N LEU A 85 14.44 3.43 -9.01
CA LEU A 85 14.44 4.59 -9.88
C LEU A 85 15.00 5.79 -9.12
N SER A 86 15.67 6.69 -9.85
CA SER A 86 16.12 7.94 -9.25
C SER A 86 14.93 8.79 -8.83
N ARG A 87 15.11 9.64 -7.81
CA ARG A 87 14.09 10.61 -7.38
C ARG A 87 13.59 11.47 -8.54
N ALA A 88 14.49 11.88 -9.43
CA ALA A 88 14.16 12.65 -10.63
C ALA A 88 13.24 11.90 -11.61
N GLU A 89 13.38 10.58 -11.73
CA GLU A 89 12.50 9.75 -12.56
C GLU A 89 11.12 9.56 -11.92
N LEU A 90 11.06 9.32 -10.61
CA LEU A 90 9.79 9.20 -9.88
C LEU A 90 8.99 10.50 -9.94
N GLU A 91 9.66 11.65 -9.84
CA GLU A 91 9.01 12.96 -9.88
C GLU A 91 8.56 13.42 -11.28
N LYS A 92 8.79 12.62 -12.33
CA LYS A 92 8.22 12.93 -13.67
C LYS A 92 6.70 12.94 -13.66
N ILE A 93 6.07 12.23 -12.71
CA ILE A 93 4.61 12.16 -12.55
C ILE A 93 3.98 13.54 -12.29
N TYR A 94 4.74 14.52 -11.78
CA TYR A 94 4.25 15.88 -11.54
C TYR A 94 4.33 16.80 -12.77
N LYS A 95 4.93 16.33 -13.87
CA LYS A 95 5.08 17.08 -15.12
C LYS A 95 4.10 16.64 -16.21
N GLN A 96 3.48 15.47 -16.06
CA GLN A 96 2.66 14.81 -17.08
C GLN A 96 1.27 14.51 -16.53
N ASP A 97 0.34 14.16 -17.42
CA ASP A 97 -0.95 13.62 -17.00
C ASP A 97 -0.73 12.30 -16.27
N CYS A 98 -1.09 12.25 -14.97
CA CYS A 98 -0.78 11.15 -14.08
C CYS A 98 -1.92 10.12 -14.11
N PRO A 99 -1.62 8.82 -14.37
CA PRO A 99 -2.62 7.77 -14.28
C PRO A 99 -3.32 7.79 -12.90
N PRO A 100 -4.64 7.59 -12.84
CA PRO A 100 -5.34 7.53 -11.56
C PRO A 100 -4.87 6.32 -10.74
N LEU A 101 -4.66 6.52 -9.44
CA LEU A 101 -4.32 5.44 -8.49
C LEU A 101 -5.46 5.23 -7.50
N ALA A 102 -5.99 4.01 -7.46
CA ALA A 102 -6.94 3.59 -6.43
C ALA A 102 -6.22 2.72 -5.37
N VAL A 103 -6.28 3.16 -4.12
CA VAL A 103 -5.79 2.41 -2.95
C VAL A 103 -7.00 1.83 -2.23
N LEU A 104 -7.03 0.51 -2.08
CA LEU A 104 -8.15 -0.22 -1.49
C LEU A 104 -7.76 -0.70 -0.10
N VAL A 105 -8.52 -0.27 0.91
CA VAL A 105 -8.26 -0.59 2.33
C VAL A 105 -9.39 -1.49 2.83
N PRO A 106 -9.20 -2.82 2.85
CA PRO A 106 -10.18 -3.73 3.40
C PRO A 106 -10.24 -3.65 4.92
N SER A 107 -11.45 -3.65 5.47
CA SER A 107 -11.70 -3.67 6.91
C SER A 107 -12.86 -4.62 7.24
N TYR A 108 -12.71 -5.38 8.34
CA TYR A 108 -13.76 -6.20 8.92
C TYR A 108 -13.64 -6.17 10.44
N LYS A 109 -14.57 -5.50 11.12
CA LYS A 109 -14.58 -5.32 12.58
C LYS A 109 -13.21 -4.88 13.14
N GLU A 110 -12.51 -4.01 12.41
CA GLU A 110 -11.26 -3.40 12.86
C GLU A 110 -11.55 -2.16 13.71
N GLU A 111 -10.62 -1.80 14.59
CA GLU A 111 -10.74 -0.59 15.42
C GLU A 111 -10.66 0.68 14.58
N LEU A 112 -11.50 1.68 14.90
CA LEU A 112 -11.66 2.91 14.13
C LEU A 112 -10.33 3.65 13.93
N ASP A 113 -9.52 3.77 14.98
CA ASP A 113 -8.26 4.51 14.94
C ASP A 113 -7.20 3.78 14.10
N VAL A 114 -7.14 2.45 14.16
CA VAL A 114 -6.24 1.66 13.31
C VAL A 114 -6.57 1.86 11.82
N VAL A 115 -7.86 1.89 11.50
CA VAL A 115 -8.34 2.15 10.13
C VAL A 115 -8.03 3.58 9.72
N ARG A 116 -8.22 4.56 10.62
CA ARG A 116 -7.85 5.96 10.39
C ARG A 116 -6.37 6.10 10.05
N GLU A 117 -5.48 5.50 10.82
CA GLU A 117 -4.03 5.53 10.56
C GLU A 117 -3.67 4.90 9.20
N THR A 118 -4.35 3.80 8.85
CA THR A 118 -4.18 3.14 7.55
C THR A 118 -4.62 4.04 6.39
N LEU A 119 -5.76 4.72 6.52
CA LEU A 119 -6.27 5.66 5.51
C LEU A 119 -5.36 6.90 5.38
N LEU A 120 -4.83 7.43 6.49
CA LEU A 120 -3.88 8.54 6.48
C LEU A 120 -2.59 8.16 5.75
N SER A 121 -2.03 6.99 6.07
CA SER A 121 -0.82 6.47 5.40
C SER A 121 -1.03 6.30 3.89
N ALA A 122 -2.20 5.81 3.46
CA ALA A 122 -2.55 5.67 2.06
C ALA A 122 -2.74 7.03 1.35
N ALA A 123 -3.40 7.97 2.01
CA ALA A 123 -3.72 9.28 1.44
C ALA A 123 -2.49 10.15 1.21
N LEU A 124 -1.53 10.10 2.14
CA LEU A 124 -0.32 10.91 2.11
C LEU A 124 0.79 10.34 1.23
N GLN A 125 0.57 9.25 0.47
CA GLN A 125 1.57 8.77 -0.50
C GLN A 125 1.86 9.83 -1.58
N ASP A 126 3.14 10.01 -1.95
CA ASP A 126 3.60 11.04 -2.91
C ASP A 126 3.27 10.64 -4.37
N TYR A 127 1.99 10.75 -4.81
CA TYR A 127 1.55 10.22 -6.13
C TYR A 127 0.57 10.99 -7.06
N PRO A 128 0.12 12.24 -6.90
CA PRO A 128 -1.10 12.74 -7.58
C PRO A 128 -2.33 11.81 -7.81
N ASN A 129 -3.49 12.40 -8.14
CA ASN A 129 -4.70 11.69 -8.61
C ASN A 129 -5.06 10.40 -7.83
N ARG A 130 -5.02 10.47 -6.50
CA ARG A 130 -5.26 9.32 -5.60
C ARG A 130 -6.72 9.24 -5.19
N ARG A 131 -7.26 8.03 -5.21
CA ARG A 131 -8.51 7.67 -4.54
C ARG A 131 -8.23 6.61 -3.48
N VAL A 132 -8.60 6.88 -2.24
CA VAL A 132 -8.53 5.92 -1.14
C VAL A 132 -9.95 5.41 -0.85
N VAL A 133 -10.14 4.11 -0.94
CA VAL A 133 -11.44 3.46 -0.78
C VAL A 133 -11.40 2.55 0.43
N LEU A 134 -12.24 2.86 1.42
CA LEU A 134 -12.46 1.99 2.56
C LEU A 134 -13.47 0.90 2.19
N LEU A 135 -13.01 -0.36 2.12
CA LEU A 135 -13.87 -1.51 1.84
C LEU A 135 -14.38 -2.09 3.16
N ILE A 136 -15.57 -1.67 3.58
CA ILE A 136 -16.21 -2.12 4.82
C ILE A 136 -16.87 -3.47 4.56
N ASP A 137 -16.42 -4.52 5.25
CA ASP A 137 -17.01 -5.86 5.17
C ASP A 137 -17.95 -6.20 6.34
N ASP A 138 -18.20 -5.26 7.22
CA ASP A 138 -19.09 -5.44 8.37
C ASP A 138 -20.52 -5.77 7.93
N PRO A 139 -21.29 -6.53 8.74
CA PRO A 139 -22.69 -6.79 8.43
C PRO A 139 -23.48 -5.48 8.27
N PRO A 140 -24.21 -5.26 7.16
CA PRO A 140 -24.88 -4.00 6.88
C PRO A 140 -26.05 -3.72 7.83
N ARG A 141 -26.56 -4.79 8.48
CA ARG A 141 -27.57 -4.77 9.54
C ARG A 141 -26.95 -5.34 10.82
N PRO A 142 -26.37 -4.49 11.68
CA PRO A 142 -25.78 -4.88 12.97
C PRO A 142 -26.81 -5.51 13.90
N LYS A 143 -26.36 -6.43 14.77
CA LYS A 143 -27.21 -7.12 15.75
C LYS A 143 -27.13 -6.51 17.16
N SER A 144 -26.12 -5.68 17.43
CA SER A 144 -25.92 -5.01 18.71
C SER A 144 -25.78 -3.50 18.50
N TYR A 145 -26.07 -2.72 19.55
CA TYR A 145 -25.87 -1.27 19.52
C TYR A 145 -24.39 -0.90 19.32
N ALA A 146 -23.46 -1.63 19.96
CA ALA A 146 -22.03 -1.42 19.78
C ALA A 146 -21.57 -1.64 18.33
N ASP A 147 -22.01 -2.73 17.68
CA ASP A 147 -21.71 -2.97 16.26
C ASP A 147 -22.36 -1.90 15.36
N PHE A 148 -23.53 -1.37 15.75
CA PHE A 148 -24.17 -0.27 15.03
C PHE A 148 -23.35 1.02 15.09
N GLU A 149 -22.95 1.43 16.30
CA GLU A 149 -22.15 2.62 16.51
C GLU A 149 -20.80 2.53 15.78
N ALA A 150 -20.09 1.40 15.93
CA ALA A 150 -18.83 1.15 15.22
C ALA A 150 -19.00 1.26 13.69
N LEU A 151 -20.05 0.65 13.12
CA LEU A 151 -20.32 0.72 11.69
C LEU A 151 -20.65 2.14 11.21
N GLN A 152 -21.39 2.93 12.00
CA GLN A 152 -21.66 4.33 11.64
C GLN A 152 -20.38 5.17 11.65
N ASN A 153 -19.54 4.99 12.66
CA ASN A 153 -18.25 5.68 12.74
C ASN A 153 -17.34 5.31 11.56
N MET A 154 -17.28 4.03 11.20
CA MET A 154 -16.54 3.54 10.03
C MET A 154 -17.06 4.12 8.71
N ARG A 155 -18.38 4.24 8.54
CA ARG A 155 -18.99 4.88 7.36
C ARG A 155 -18.71 6.38 7.28
N ALA A 156 -18.67 7.06 8.43
CA ALA A 156 -18.42 8.50 8.51
C ALA A 156 -16.94 8.88 8.32
N LEU A 157 -16.02 7.97 8.64
CA LEU A 157 -14.58 8.23 8.66
C LEU A 157 -14.04 8.80 7.33
N PRO A 158 -14.33 8.23 6.14
CA PRO A 158 -13.88 8.81 4.87
C PRO A 158 -14.35 10.24 4.61
N ASN A 159 -15.57 10.61 5.02
CA ASN A 159 -16.08 11.97 4.87
C ASN A 159 -15.38 12.95 5.82
N SER A 160 -15.09 12.51 7.05
CA SER A 160 -14.32 13.28 8.03
C SER A 160 -12.90 13.57 7.50
N LEU A 161 -12.22 12.54 6.98
CA LEU A 161 -10.89 12.69 6.37
C LEU A 161 -10.93 13.53 5.09
N GLN A 162 -11.98 13.40 4.26
CA GLN A 162 -12.14 14.24 3.07
C GLN A 162 -12.19 15.73 3.42
N LYS A 163 -12.91 16.09 4.48
CA LYS A 163 -12.96 17.48 4.96
C LYS A 163 -11.59 17.96 5.41
N GLU A 164 -10.93 17.18 6.25
CA GLU A 164 -9.58 17.48 6.78
C GLU A 164 -8.56 17.69 5.64
N PHE A 165 -8.56 16.81 4.64
CA PHE A 165 -7.64 16.91 3.50
C PHE A 165 -7.99 18.06 2.55
N ASN A 166 -9.27 18.37 2.36
CA ASN A 166 -9.67 19.53 1.56
C ASN A 166 -9.20 20.84 2.21
N GLU A 167 -9.33 20.95 3.53
CA GLU A 167 -8.84 22.10 4.29
C GLU A 167 -7.31 22.22 4.18
N ALA A 168 -6.59 21.10 4.34
CA ALA A 168 -5.13 21.09 4.19
C ALA A 168 -4.68 21.39 2.74
N ALA A 169 -5.40 20.93 1.72
CA ALA A 169 -5.04 21.12 0.32
C ALA A 169 -5.28 22.56 -0.18
N TYR A 170 -6.26 23.26 0.39
CA TYR A 170 -6.74 24.53 -0.12
C TYR A 170 -5.63 25.58 -0.35
N PRO A 171 -4.73 25.88 0.60
CA PRO A 171 -3.67 26.86 0.38
C PRO A 171 -2.74 26.52 -0.80
N PHE A 172 -2.43 25.24 -0.98
CA PHE A 172 -1.51 24.77 -2.02
C PHE A 172 -2.15 24.77 -3.41
N ILE A 173 -3.43 24.39 -3.50
CA ILE A 173 -4.21 24.49 -4.74
C ILE A 173 -4.34 25.95 -5.17
N GLN A 174 -4.66 26.85 -4.23
CA GLN A 174 -4.72 28.29 -4.54
C GLN A 174 -3.36 28.82 -5.00
N ALA A 175 -2.27 28.47 -4.30
CA ALA A 175 -0.94 28.92 -4.69
C ALA A 175 -0.53 28.45 -6.10
N GLN A 176 -0.87 27.21 -6.48
CA GLN A 176 -0.68 26.71 -7.85
C GLN A 176 -1.51 27.51 -8.86
N LYS A 177 -2.79 27.75 -8.57
CA LYS A 177 -3.67 28.52 -9.45
C LYS A 177 -3.13 29.94 -9.68
N GLU A 178 -2.76 30.64 -8.62
CA GLU A 178 -2.20 31.99 -8.73
C GLU A 178 -0.84 31.99 -9.46
N TYR A 179 -0.02 30.95 -9.29
CA TYR A 179 1.20 30.77 -10.08
C TYR A 179 0.89 30.65 -11.57
N LEU A 180 -0.10 29.84 -11.95
CA LEU A 180 -0.53 29.69 -13.34
C LEU A 180 -1.02 31.04 -13.92
N GLU A 181 -1.77 31.83 -13.16
CA GLU A 181 -2.19 33.19 -13.55
C GLU A 181 -0.99 34.13 -13.76
N ARG A 182 0.01 34.10 -12.86
CA ARG A 182 1.27 34.86 -13.00
C ARG A 182 2.11 34.39 -14.19
N LYS A 183 2.12 33.09 -14.46
CA LYS A 183 2.82 32.48 -15.61
C LYS A 183 2.20 32.95 -16.93
N LEU A 184 0.87 32.86 -17.06
CA LEU A 184 0.12 33.29 -18.25
C LEU A 184 0.25 34.81 -18.51
N SER A 185 0.29 35.61 -17.45
CA SER A 185 0.47 37.07 -17.57
C SER A 185 1.93 37.51 -17.70
N HIS A 186 2.88 36.57 -17.82
CA HIS A 186 4.34 36.83 -17.86
C HIS A 186 4.87 37.64 -16.66
N LYS A 187 4.17 37.57 -15.51
CA LYS A 187 4.54 38.25 -14.25
C LYS A 187 5.26 37.33 -13.26
N SER A 188 5.35 36.03 -13.57
CA SER A 188 6.12 35.05 -12.79
C SER A 188 7.61 35.37 -12.83
N LYS A 189 8.21 35.65 -11.67
CA LYS A 189 9.66 35.92 -11.53
C LYS A 189 10.33 34.77 -10.77
N PRO A 190 11.34 34.09 -11.33
CA PRO A 190 11.99 32.92 -10.71
C PRO A 190 12.31 33.08 -9.22
N LEU A 191 12.98 34.18 -8.86
CA LEU A 191 13.36 34.46 -7.46
C LEU A 191 12.14 34.53 -6.52
N LYS A 192 11.08 35.25 -6.93
CA LYS A 192 9.86 35.41 -6.11
C LYS A 192 9.02 34.14 -6.05
N GLU A 193 8.94 33.35 -7.11
CA GLU A 193 8.22 32.07 -7.06
C GLU A 193 8.99 31.05 -6.22
N THR A 194 10.32 31.05 -6.29
CA THR A 194 11.16 30.18 -5.44
C THR A 194 10.98 30.52 -3.96
N GLU A 195 10.98 31.81 -3.61
CA GLU A 195 10.71 32.29 -2.25
C GLU A 195 9.34 31.81 -1.73
N ARG A 196 8.28 31.91 -2.55
CA ARG A 196 6.95 31.40 -2.19
C ARG A 196 6.95 29.89 -1.99
N LEU A 197 7.61 29.13 -2.88
CA LEU A 197 7.71 27.67 -2.74
C LEU A 197 8.43 27.26 -1.46
N ILE A 198 9.49 27.99 -1.05
CA ILE A 198 10.18 27.76 0.23
C ILE A 198 9.19 27.91 1.39
N GLN A 199 8.40 28.99 1.40
CA GLN A 199 7.41 29.21 2.45
C GLN A 199 6.35 28.11 2.47
N LEU A 200 5.80 27.71 1.31
CA LEU A 200 4.80 26.64 1.23
C LEU A 200 5.34 25.30 1.74
N TYR A 201 6.61 24.97 1.48
CA TYR A 201 7.22 23.76 2.03
C TYR A 201 7.43 23.85 3.55
N LYS A 202 7.75 25.04 4.09
CA LYS A 202 7.79 25.27 5.53
C LYS A 202 6.40 25.14 6.18
N ASP A 203 5.35 25.61 5.50
CA ASP A 203 3.98 25.47 5.98
C ASP A 203 3.54 23.98 6.03
N ILE A 204 3.95 23.18 5.04
CA ILE A 204 3.73 21.72 5.05
C ILE A 204 4.50 21.06 6.19
N ALA A 205 5.78 21.37 6.33
CA ALA A 205 6.61 20.84 7.41
C ALA A 205 5.96 21.13 8.78
N PHE A 206 5.47 22.36 8.97
CA PHE A 206 4.72 22.74 10.16
C PHE A 206 3.42 21.93 10.34
N TRP A 207 2.68 21.63 9.27
CA TRP A 207 1.51 20.75 9.34
C TRP A 207 1.90 19.34 9.83
N PHE A 208 2.97 18.74 9.29
CA PHE A 208 3.47 17.44 9.74
C PHE A 208 3.98 17.47 11.18
N GLN A 209 4.67 18.54 11.58
CA GLN A 209 5.12 18.73 12.96
C GLN A 209 3.94 18.80 13.94
N ASN A 210 2.86 19.52 13.58
CA ASN A 210 1.65 19.56 14.40
C ASN A 210 1.00 18.17 14.54
N ARG A 211 1.04 17.35 13.48
CA ARG A 211 0.61 15.95 13.56
C ARG A 211 1.49 15.15 14.52
N VAL A 212 2.81 15.24 14.41
CA VAL A 212 3.74 14.58 15.37
C VAL A 212 3.39 14.95 16.81
N ASN A 213 3.11 16.22 17.07
CA ASN A 213 2.74 16.71 18.40
C ASN A 213 1.41 16.14 18.90
N SER A 214 0.40 15.96 18.02
CA SER A 214 -0.90 15.40 18.43
C SER A 214 -0.79 13.94 18.91
N TYR A 215 0.16 13.14 18.42
CA TYR A 215 0.37 11.76 18.92
C TYR A 215 0.90 11.70 20.37
N ASN A 216 1.26 12.84 20.96
CA ASN A 216 1.61 12.94 22.38
C ASN A 216 0.41 13.28 23.27
N ASP A 217 -0.76 13.58 22.69
CA ASP A 217 -2.00 13.86 23.43
C ASP A 217 -2.44 12.63 24.26
N PRO A 218 -2.76 12.80 25.57
CA PRO A 218 -3.26 11.73 26.42
C PRO A 218 -4.50 10.99 25.90
N ALA A 219 -5.40 11.67 25.17
CA ALA A 219 -6.60 11.04 24.60
C ALA A 219 -6.22 10.04 23.49
N ILE A 220 -5.36 10.45 22.55
CA ILE A 220 -4.87 9.59 21.46
C ILE A 220 -4.05 8.41 22.01
N ARG A 221 -3.32 8.61 23.11
CA ARG A 221 -2.57 7.54 23.80
C ARG A 221 -3.44 6.42 24.34
N LYS A 222 -4.68 6.71 24.70
CA LYS A 222 -5.58 5.72 25.32
C LYS A 222 -6.20 4.77 24.30
N GLU A 223 -6.44 5.27 23.08
CA GLU A 223 -7.24 4.58 22.07
C GLU A 223 -6.36 3.85 21.03
N LEU A 224 -5.16 4.36 20.73
CA LEU A 224 -4.28 3.78 19.72
C LEU A 224 -3.18 2.88 20.32
N PRO A 225 -2.98 1.64 19.84
CA PRO A 225 -1.90 0.77 20.29
C PRO A 225 -0.52 1.42 20.16
N GLU A 226 0.32 1.28 21.20
CA GLU A 226 1.60 1.99 21.29
C GLU A 226 2.51 1.81 20.07
N HIS A 227 2.58 0.59 19.53
CA HIS A 227 3.42 0.29 18.37
C HIS A 227 2.96 1.02 17.10
N ILE A 228 1.65 1.20 16.90
CA ILE A 228 1.10 1.94 15.77
C ILE A 228 1.34 3.43 15.98
N ARG A 229 1.05 3.93 17.19
CA ARG A 229 1.26 5.32 17.58
C ARG A 229 2.71 5.76 17.39
N ALA A 230 3.66 4.97 17.88
CA ALA A 230 5.09 5.22 17.74
C ALA A 230 5.53 5.16 16.27
N PHE A 231 5.04 4.18 15.51
CA PHE A 231 5.34 4.09 14.07
C PHE A 231 4.88 5.33 13.31
N MET A 232 3.61 5.73 13.48
CA MET A 232 3.04 6.89 12.79
C MET A 232 3.75 8.18 13.19
N ARG A 233 4.03 8.38 14.48
CA ARG A 233 4.74 9.58 14.96
C ARG A 233 6.19 9.63 14.46
N ASP A 234 6.98 8.59 14.72
CA ASP A 234 8.44 8.66 14.63
C ASP A 234 8.99 8.28 13.25
N PHE A 235 8.30 7.39 12.54
CA PHE A 235 8.77 6.88 11.24
C PHE A 235 7.94 7.37 10.06
N PHE A 236 6.71 7.82 10.29
CA PHE A 236 5.87 8.39 9.24
C PHE A 236 5.90 9.93 9.29
N PHE A 237 5.13 10.58 10.16
CA PHE A 237 4.97 12.03 10.13
C PHE A 237 6.29 12.80 10.33
N LYS A 238 7.18 12.30 11.19
CA LYS A 238 8.51 12.92 11.40
C LYS A 238 9.42 12.83 10.17
N GLU A 239 9.45 11.70 9.47
CA GLU A 239 10.24 11.55 8.24
C GLU A 239 9.69 12.43 7.11
N TRP A 240 8.36 12.59 7.04
CA TRP A 240 7.71 13.51 6.11
C TRP A 240 8.05 14.98 6.40
N ASP A 241 8.03 15.39 7.68
CA ASP A 241 8.48 16.73 8.11
C ASP A 241 9.91 17.00 7.61
N ILE A 242 10.85 16.08 7.92
CA ILE A 242 12.25 16.18 7.48
C ILE A 242 12.36 16.30 5.96
N LEU A 243 11.64 15.45 5.21
CA LEU A 243 11.68 15.46 3.74
C LEU A 243 11.23 16.81 3.14
N HIS A 244 10.24 17.46 3.76
CA HIS A 244 9.76 18.77 3.31
C HIS A 244 10.71 19.91 3.70
N LEU A 245 11.37 19.83 4.87
CA LEU A 245 12.43 20.76 5.25
C LEU A 245 13.68 20.64 4.37
N GLU A 246 14.07 19.42 3.99
CA GLU A 246 15.14 19.19 3.02
C GLU A 246 14.80 19.82 1.67
N ARG A 247 13.54 19.69 1.22
CA ARG A 247 13.10 20.33 -0.02
C ARG A 247 13.12 21.86 0.06
N ALA A 248 12.72 22.44 1.19
CA ALA A 248 12.82 23.88 1.39
C ALA A 248 14.29 24.33 1.31
N SER A 249 15.20 23.60 1.94
CA SER A 249 16.65 23.84 1.87
C SER A 249 17.20 23.76 0.44
N GLU A 250 16.76 22.76 -0.36
CA GLU A 250 17.12 22.67 -1.78
C GLU A 250 16.71 23.92 -2.57
N LEU A 251 15.52 24.46 -2.30
CA LEU A 251 15.01 25.67 -2.95
C LEU A 251 15.71 26.93 -2.45
N GLU A 252 16.09 27.02 -1.18
CA GLU A 252 16.89 28.12 -0.62
C GLU A 252 18.25 28.24 -1.32
N LEU A 253 18.90 27.10 -1.62
CA LEU A 253 20.15 27.07 -2.40
C LEU A 253 19.96 27.59 -3.84
N LEU A 254 18.81 27.30 -4.47
CA LEU A 254 18.49 27.83 -5.80
C LEU A 254 18.13 29.31 -5.74
N TRP A 255 17.40 29.74 -4.70
CA TRP A 255 17.06 31.13 -4.46
C TRP A 255 18.33 31.99 -4.33
N ALA A 256 19.33 31.53 -3.58
CA ALA A 256 20.63 32.21 -3.45
C ALA A 256 21.38 32.36 -4.79
N LYS A 257 21.03 31.56 -5.81
CA LYS A 257 21.60 31.60 -7.17
C LYS A 257 20.71 32.32 -8.18
N GLY A 258 19.68 33.04 -7.74
CA GLY A 258 18.77 33.81 -8.61
C GLY A 258 17.38 33.18 -8.82
N GLY A 259 17.11 32.03 -8.19
CA GLY A 259 15.84 31.30 -8.27
C GLY A 259 15.93 29.99 -9.04
N ALA A 260 14.96 29.11 -8.82
CA ALA A 260 14.78 27.89 -9.58
C ALA A 260 14.33 28.18 -11.02
N ASP A 261 14.66 27.29 -11.95
CA ASP A 261 14.19 27.39 -13.33
C ASP A 261 12.67 27.17 -13.43
N PRO A 262 12.01 27.63 -14.52
CA PRO A 262 10.55 27.53 -14.67
C PRO A 262 10.01 26.09 -14.59
N GLU A 263 10.75 25.10 -15.08
CA GLU A 263 10.31 23.70 -15.09
C GLU A 263 10.33 23.12 -13.66
N ARG A 264 11.35 23.46 -12.87
CA ARG A 264 11.40 23.13 -11.45
C ARG A 264 10.27 23.80 -10.68
N ILE A 265 10.02 25.10 -10.91
CA ILE A 265 8.95 25.85 -10.23
C ILE A 265 7.58 25.20 -10.47
N GLU A 266 7.25 24.92 -11.74
CA GLU A 266 5.97 24.29 -12.10
C GLU A 266 5.81 22.90 -11.47
N LYS A 267 6.88 22.09 -11.51
CA LYS A 267 6.89 20.77 -10.87
C LYS A 267 6.61 20.86 -9.37
N GLU A 268 7.21 21.81 -8.65
CA GLU A 268 6.98 21.98 -7.22
C GLU A 268 5.55 22.42 -6.90
N TYR A 269 4.99 23.37 -7.65
CA TYR A 269 3.57 23.75 -7.47
C TYR A 269 2.62 22.58 -7.73
N ASN A 270 2.87 21.79 -8.78
CA ASN A 270 2.08 20.59 -9.07
C ASN A 270 2.19 19.56 -7.95
N ARG A 271 3.39 19.34 -7.41
CA ARG A 271 3.62 18.44 -6.28
C ARG A 271 2.88 18.91 -5.02
N LEU A 272 3.05 20.17 -4.63
CA LEU A 272 2.40 20.76 -3.46
C LEU A 272 0.87 20.67 -3.55
N ALA A 273 0.29 21.06 -4.69
CA ALA A 273 -1.16 20.99 -4.90
C ALA A 273 -1.70 19.54 -4.84
N SER A 274 -0.87 18.56 -5.22
CA SER A 274 -1.25 17.15 -5.24
C SER A 274 -1.08 16.42 -3.90
N LEU A 275 -0.35 17.00 -2.93
CA LEU A 275 0.03 16.32 -1.70
C LEU A 275 -1.17 15.92 -0.84
N PHE A 276 -2.09 16.86 -0.62
CA PHE A 276 -3.32 16.63 0.14
C PHE A 276 -4.55 16.42 -0.75
N SER A 277 -4.40 16.49 -2.08
CA SER A 277 -5.50 16.26 -3.03
C SER A 277 -5.78 14.76 -3.16
N VAL A 278 -6.71 14.28 -2.34
CA VAL A 278 -7.13 12.87 -2.25
C VAL A 278 -8.65 12.77 -2.28
N ASN A 279 -9.18 11.77 -2.97
CA ASN A 279 -10.59 11.41 -2.94
C ASN A 279 -10.83 10.21 -2.02
N PHE A 280 -11.59 10.39 -0.96
CA PHE A 280 -11.99 9.31 -0.06
C PHE A 280 -13.39 8.79 -0.44
N SER A 281 -13.59 7.48 -0.30
CA SER A 281 -14.90 6.85 -0.49
C SER A 281 -15.02 5.57 0.32
N THR A 282 -16.25 5.09 0.50
CA THR A 282 -16.56 3.80 1.12
C THR A 282 -17.14 2.84 0.08
N PHE A 283 -16.96 1.55 0.33
CA PHE A 283 -17.65 0.50 -0.40
C PHE A 283 -18.04 -0.64 0.55
N GLU A 284 -19.32 -1.01 0.51
CA GLU A 284 -19.91 -2.08 1.31
C GLU A 284 -20.55 -3.11 0.38
N ARG A 285 -19.81 -4.15 -0.03
CA ARG A 285 -20.37 -5.16 -0.96
C ARG A 285 -21.66 -5.79 -0.45
N LYS A 286 -21.79 -5.98 0.87
CA LYS A 286 -22.93 -6.65 1.52
C LYS A 286 -24.22 -5.81 1.49
N LYS A 287 -24.16 -4.56 1.05
CA LYS A 287 -25.37 -3.77 0.75
C LYS A 287 -26.05 -4.19 -0.54
N TYR A 288 -25.32 -4.83 -1.46
CA TYR A 288 -25.78 -5.08 -2.82
C TYR A 288 -26.14 -6.54 -3.05
N LEU A 289 -27.36 -6.81 -3.51
CA LEU A 289 -27.88 -8.16 -3.74
C LEU A 289 -27.10 -8.93 -4.81
N ASN A 290 -26.64 -8.22 -5.86
CA ASN A 290 -25.94 -8.81 -7.00
C ASN A 290 -24.42 -8.95 -6.79
N LEU A 291 -23.92 -8.69 -5.58
CA LEU A 291 -22.55 -8.96 -5.18
C LEU A 291 -22.51 -10.12 -4.18
N SER A 292 -21.36 -10.79 -4.05
CA SER A 292 -21.25 -11.93 -3.14
C SER A 292 -21.37 -11.48 -1.69
N HIS A 293 -22.06 -12.29 -0.87
CA HIS A 293 -22.21 -12.08 0.59
C HIS A 293 -21.38 -13.04 1.43
N LEU A 294 -20.57 -13.90 0.80
CA LEU A 294 -19.78 -14.94 1.50
C LEU A 294 -18.81 -14.32 2.53
N PRO A 295 -18.62 -14.93 3.71
CA PRO A 295 -17.76 -14.39 4.77
C PRO A 295 -16.28 -14.69 4.49
N ASN A 296 -15.68 -14.02 3.50
CA ASN A 296 -14.24 -14.08 3.27
C ASN A 296 -13.65 -12.69 2.95
N LYS A 297 -12.42 -12.43 3.44
CA LYS A 297 -11.75 -11.13 3.31
C LYS A 297 -11.48 -10.74 1.85
N ALA A 298 -11.24 -11.72 0.97
CA ALA A 298 -10.90 -11.48 -0.43
C ALA A 298 -12.11 -11.02 -1.27
N MET A 299 -13.34 -11.34 -0.86
CA MET A 299 -14.52 -11.11 -1.68
C MET A 299 -14.89 -9.63 -1.80
N ASN A 300 -14.64 -8.81 -0.77
CA ASN A 300 -14.87 -7.37 -0.84
C ASN A 300 -13.95 -6.71 -1.86
N LEU A 301 -12.66 -7.09 -1.83
CA LEU A 301 -11.67 -6.67 -2.82
C LEU A 301 -12.07 -7.10 -4.24
N ASN A 302 -12.38 -8.39 -4.43
CA ASN A 302 -12.76 -8.92 -5.74
C ASN A 302 -14.04 -8.26 -6.29
N SER A 303 -15.02 -8.01 -5.41
CA SER A 303 -16.26 -7.32 -5.80
C SER A 303 -15.98 -5.90 -6.27
N TYR A 304 -15.13 -5.16 -5.55
CA TYR A 304 -14.74 -3.82 -5.97
C TYR A 304 -13.98 -3.82 -7.30
N ILE A 305 -13.00 -4.73 -7.45
CA ILE A 305 -12.22 -4.87 -8.71
C ILE A 305 -13.13 -5.18 -9.90
N ALA A 306 -14.17 -6.01 -9.72
CA ALA A 306 -15.12 -6.33 -10.79
C ALA A 306 -15.93 -5.11 -11.27
N LEU A 307 -16.12 -4.12 -10.40
CA LEU A 307 -16.82 -2.87 -10.67
C LEU A 307 -15.92 -1.78 -11.27
N LEU A 308 -14.62 -1.82 -10.98
CA LEU A 308 -13.65 -0.83 -11.46
C LEU A 308 -13.63 -0.70 -12.99
N GLY A 309 -13.45 0.53 -13.47
CA GLY A 309 -13.37 0.87 -14.89
C GLY A 309 -14.72 0.87 -15.64
N LYS A 310 -15.82 0.59 -14.95
CA LYS A 310 -17.18 0.60 -15.52
C LYS A 310 -18.03 1.70 -14.88
N ARG A 311 -19.12 2.06 -15.54
CA ARG A 311 -20.14 2.94 -14.97
C ARG A 311 -21.23 2.06 -14.35
N TRP A 312 -21.62 2.37 -13.13
CA TRP A 312 -22.70 1.67 -12.44
C TRP A 312 -23.68 2.69 -11.87
N LYS A 313 -24.96 2.34 -11.88
CA LYS A 313 -26.01 3.10 -11.22
C LYS A 313 -26.61 2.24 -10.12
N GLU A 314 -26.63 2.77 -8.91
CA GLU A 314 -27.32 2.16 -7.79
C GLU A 314 -28.83 2.20 -8.07
N ARG A 315 -29.49 1.08 -7.84
CA ARG A 315 -30.94 0.93 -7.95
C ARG A 315 -31.43 0.20 -6.70
N GLU A 316 -32.66 0.52 -6.32
CA GLU A 316 -33.37 -0.10 -5.20
C GLU A 316 -34.63 -0.77 -5.75
N ASP A 317 -34.90 -1.99 -5.30
CA ASP A 317 -36.16 -2.70 -5.51
C ASP A 317 -36.75 -3.18 -4.17
N SER A 318 -37.82 -3.97 -4.22
CA SER A 318 -38.49 -4.52 -3.03
C SER A 318 -37.59 -5.45 -2.17
N HIS A 319 -36.47 -5.91 -2.71
CA HIS A 319 -35.57 -6.86 -2.06
C HIS A 319 -34.27 -6.19 -1.57
N GLY A 320 -33.89 -5.02 -2.12
CA GLY A 320 -32.75 -4.23 -1.66
C GLY A 320 -32.03 -3.46 -2.76
N PHE A 321 -30.77 -3.09 -2.50
CA PHE A 321 -29.94 -2.35 -3.46
C PHE A 321 -29.20 -3.28 -4.42
N PHE A 322 -29.01 -2.86 -5.66
CA PHE A 322 -28.16 -3.54 -6.64
C PHE A 322 -27.48 -2.54 -7.59
N TRP A 323 -26.32 -2.93 -8.12
CA TRP A 323 -25.61 -2.14 -9.13
C TRP A 323 -26.02 -2.55 -10.55
N LYS A 324 -26.51 -1.61 -11.35
CA LYS A 324 -26.83 -1.83 -12.78
C LYS A 324 -25.82 -1.14 -13.68
N ASN A 325 -25.25 -1.87 -14.64
CA ASN A 325 -24.42 -1.29 -15.69
C ASN A 325 -25.34 -0.66 -16.76
N PRO A 326 -25.31 0.67 -16.99
CA PRO A 326 -26.20 1.33 -17.93
C PRO A 326 -25.93 0.97 -19.40
N THR A 327 -24.80 0.35 -19.74
CA THR A 327 -24.47 -0.04 -21.13
C THR A 327 -24.85 -1.48 -21.49
N ILE A 328 -25.37 -2.28 -20.55
CA ILE A 328 -25.82 -3.65 -20.82
C ILE A 328 -27.33 -3.70 -20.56
N PRO A 329 -28.18 -3.81 -21.61
CA PRO A 329 -29.60 -4.08 -21.41
C PRO A 329 -29.74 -5.49 -20.85
N ILE A 330 -30.40 -5.61 -19.69
CA ILE A 330 -30.80 -6.89 -19.13
C ILE A 330 -32.11 -7.25 -19.84
N PHE A 331 -32.07 -8.23 -20.72
CA PHE A 331 -33.28 -8.99 -21.07
C PHE A 331 -33.65 -9.78 -19.81
N PHE A 332 -34.87 -9.53 -19.32
CA PHE A 332 -35.46 -10.23 -18.17
C PHE A 332 -35.72 -11.69 -18.48
#